data_AF-A0A7D4U6M1-F1
#
_entry.id   AF-A0A7D4U6M1-F1
#
_cell.length_a   1.000
_cell.length_b   1.000
_cell.length_c   1.000
_cell.angle_alpha   90.00
_cell.angle_beta   90.00
_cell.angle_gamma   90.00
#
_symmetry.space_group_name_H-M   'P 1'
#
loop_
_entity.id
_entity.type
_entity.pdbx_description
1 polymer ?
#
loop_
_entity_poly.entity_id
_entity_poly.type
_entity_poly.pdbx_seq_one_letter_code
_entity_poly.pdbx_strand_id
1 'polypeptide(L)'
;MVIMLGLVVLAAFVLVPTIGTFVAQRQQIEALRATVQLSQEQVDDLEAQRERWTDPAYITTQARERLYYVRPGEVVYLVDNDLPPERAPQEQAPVSEDVEQTRTDWMTQLVRSVTEAGLSAGVTAPTIGVPDPAPTSTGTPAP
;
A
#
# COMPACT_ATOMS: atom_id res chain seq x y z
N MET A 1 55.68 -28.33 -49.02
CA MET A 1 54.22 -28.09 -49.08
C MET A 1 53.43 -29.01 -48.14
N VAL A 2 53.58 -30.34 -48.24
CA VAL A 2 52.82 -31.31 -47.39
C VAL A 2 53.05 -31.10 -45.88
N ILE A 3 54.29 -30.84 -45.46
CA ILE A 3 54.63 -30.60 -44.04
C ILE A 3 53.94 -29.34 -43.51
N MET A 4 53.91 -28.27 -44.31
CA MET A 4 53.24 -27.03 -43.94
C MET A 4 51.73 -27.22 -43.80
N LEU A 5 51.11 -27.96 -44.74
CA LEU A 5 49.69 -28.30 -44.67
C LEU A 5 49.37 -29.13 -43.42
N GLY A 6 50.22 -30.12 -43.10
CA GLY A 6 50.08 -30.93 -41.89
C GLY A 6 50.15 -30.12 -40.60
N LEU A 7 51.06 -29.15 -40.52
CA LEU A 7 51.17 -28.24 -39.36
C LEU A 7 49.92 -27.37 -39.17
N VAL A 8 49.34 -26.85 -40.26
CA VAL A 8 48.11 -26.04 -40.19
C VAL A 8 46.94 -26.87 -39.68
N VAL A 9 46.78 -28.10 -40.18
CA VAL A 9 45.72 -29.02 -39.74
C VAL A 9 45.89 -29.37 -38.26
N LEU A 10 47.12 -29.66 -37.82
CA LEU A 10 47.41 -29.96 -36.42
C LEU A 10 47.14 -28.76 -35.51
N ALA A 11 47.54 -27.55 -35.92
CA ALA A 11 47.25 -26.32 -35.19
C ALA A 11 45.75 -26.06 -35.07
N ALA A 12 44.99 -26.25 -36.15
CA ALA A 12 43.54 -26.12 -36.14
C ALA A 12 42.88 -27.14 -35.21
N PHE A 13 43.32 -28.40 -35.24
CA PHE A 13 42.78 -29.46 -34.40
C PHE A 13 42.96 -29.20 -32.90
N VAL A 14 44.08 -28.58 -32.51
CA VAL A 14 44.35 -28.18 -31.12
C VAL A 14 43.54 -26.94 -30.73
N LEU A 15 43.35 -25.98 -31.64
CA LEU A 15 42.74 -24.70 -31.31
C LEU A 15 41.21 -24.77 -31.15
N VAL A 16 40.54 -25.59 -31.97
CA VAL A 16 39.06 -25.76 -31.94
C VAL A 16 38.52 -26.11 -30.55
N PRO A 17 39.02 -27.15 -29.83
CA PRO A 17 38.53 -27.47 -28.48
C PRO A 17 38.83 -26.37 -27.45
N THR A 18 39.88 -25.56 -27.67
CA THR A 18 40.26 -24.46 -26.78
C THR A 18 39.25 -23.31 -26.82
N ILE A 19 38.66 -23.01 -27.98
CA ILE A 19 37.65 -21.96 -28.11
C ILE A 19 36.35 -22.36 -27.39
N GLY A 20 35.91 -23.62 -27.56
CA GLY A 20 34.70 -24.11 -26.90
C GLY A 20 34.79 -24.10 -25.37
N THR A 21 35.94 -24.50 -24.83
CA THR A 21 36.18 -24.48 -23.38
C THR A 21 36.23 -23.07 -22.81
N PHE A 22 36.82 -22.11 -23.52
CA PHE A 22 36.84 -20.70 -23.11
C PHE A 22 35.42 -20.10 -23.03
N VAL A 23 34.56 -20.37 -24.02
CA VAL A 23 33.17 -19.90 -23.99
C VAL A 23 32.39 -20.54 -22.85
N ALA A 24 32.56 -21.85 -22.62
CA ALA A 24 31.92 -22.55 -21.50
C ALA A 24 32.36 -21.99 -20.14
N GLN A 25 33.65 -21.68 -19.97
CA GLN A 25 34.17 -21.05 -18.76
C GLN A 25 33.56 -19.67 -18.52
N ARG A 26 33.39 -18.86 -19.58
CA ARG A 26 32.74 -17.54 -19.48
C ARG A 26 31.29 -17.65 -19.02
N GLN A 27 30.53 -18.57 -19.62
CA GLN A 27 29.15 -18.83 -19.20
C GLN A 27 29.07 -19.30 -17.75
N GLN A 28 29.98 -20.18 -17.33
CA GLN A 28 30.02 -20.67 -15.96
C GLN A 28 30.34 -19.56 -14.95
N ILE A 29 31.25 -18.64 -15.28
CA ILE A 29 31.57 -17.48 -14.44
C ILE A 29 30.35 -16.54 -14.33
N GLU A 30 29.65 -16.29 -15.42
CA GLU A 30 28.44 -15.45 -15.41
C GLU A 30 27.33 -16.10 -14.57
N ALA A 31 27.09 -17.40 -14.75
CA ALA A 31 26.12 -18.14 -13.94
C ALA A 31 26.46 -18.08 -12.44
N LEU A 32 27.73 -18.32 -12.07
CA LEU A 32 28.17 -18.24 -10.67
C LEU A 32 27.98 -16.83 -10.09
N ARG A 33 28.31 -15.79 -10.85
CA ARG A 33 28.12 -14.39 -10.42
C ARG A 33 26.65 -14.08 -10.18
N ALA A 34 25.76 -14.52 -11.08
CA ALA A 34 24.32 -14.35 -10.90
C ALA A 34 23.82 -15.07 -9.63
N THR A 35 24.29 -16.29 -9.35
CA THR A 35 23.94 -17.02 -8.12
C THR A 35 24.43 -16.31 -6.86
N VAL A 36 25.65 -15.75 -6.89
CA VAL A 36 26.19 -14.98 -5.74
C VAL A 36 25.37 -13.72 -5.50
N GLN A 37 25.01 -12.98 -6.56
CA GLN A 37 24.18 -11.79 -6.45
C GLN A 37 22.80 -12.11 -5.85
N LEU A 38 22.13 -13.13 -6.37
CA LEU A 38 20.84 -13.58 -5.84
C LEU A 38 20.92 -14.02 -4.38
N SER A 39 22.04 -14.63 -3.97
CA SER A 39 22.26 -15.06 -2.59
C SER A 39 22.48 -13.85 -1.68
N GLN A 40 23.23 -12.84 -2.15
CA GLN A 40 23.46 -11.61 -1.41
C GLN A 40 22.15 -10.84 -1.19
N GLU A 41 21.32 -10.70 -2.24
CA GLU A 41 20.02 -10.05 -2.13
C GLU A 41 19.09 -10.73 -1.10
N GLN A 42 19.12 -12.07 -1.05
CA GLN A 42 18.36 -12.83 -0.04
C GLN A 42 18.87 -12.58 1.38
N VAL A 43 20.20 -12.52 1.57
CA VAL A 43 20.78 -12.20 2.88
C VAL A 43 20.37 -10.80 3.31
N ASP A 44 20.46 -9.81 2.42
CA ASP A 44 20.11 -8.43 2.72
C ASP A 44 18.61 -8.29 3.09
N ASP A 45 17.71 -8.98 2.38
CA ASP A 45 16.28 -9.00 2.73
C ASP A 45 16.03 -9.68 4.08
N LEU A 46 16.69 -10.81 4.34
CA LEU A 46 16.56 -11.52 5.62
C LEU A 46 17.10 -10.69 6.79
N GLU A 47 18.20 -9.95 6.61
CA GLU A 47 18.72 -9.02 7.61
C GLU A 47 17.73 -7.87 7.87
N ALA A 48 17.17 -7.28 6.81
CA ALA A 48 16.14 -6.25 6.93
C ALA A 48 14.86 -6.76 7.60
N GLN A 49 14.48 -8.02 7.37
CA GLN A 49 13.41 -8.68 8.13
C GLN A 49 13.83 -8.82 9.60
N ARG A 50 14.99 -9.38 9.90
CA ARG A 50 15.45 -9.57 11.28
C ARG A 50 15.49 -8.26 12.08
N GLU A 51 15.95 -7.17 11.46
CA GLU A 51 15.98 -5.85 12.09
C GLU A 51 14.58 -5.36 12.45
N ARG A 52 13.61 -5.50 11.53
CA ARG A 52 12.18 -5.20 11.80
C ARG A 52 11.62 -6.01 12.97
N TRP A 53 12.02 -7.28 13.09
CA TRP A 53 11.58 -8.14 14.19
C TRP A 53 12.32 -7.87 15.51
N THR A 54 13.37 -7.05 15.51
CA THR A 54 14.09 -6.68 16.74
C THR A 54 13.34 -5.58 17.52
N ASP A 55 12.45 -4.82 16.87
CA ASP A 55 11.63 -3.81 17.53
C ASP A 55 10.54 -4.47 18.40
N PRO A 56 10.57 -4.26 19.75
CA PRO A 56 9.55 -4.79 20.64
C PRO A 56 8.13 -4.33 20.28
N ALA A 57 7.97 -3.13 19.72
CA ALA A 57 6.66 -2.62 19.30
C ALA A 57 6.06 -3.47 18.18
N TYR A 58 6.89 -3.86 17.19
CA TYR A 58 6.45 -4.69 16.07
C TYR A 58 5.99 -6.10 16.52
N ILE A 59 6.75 -6.73 17.42
CA ILE A 59 6.38 -8.03 18.01
C ILE A 59 5.06 -7.93 18.76
N THR A 60 4.87 -6.89 19.58
CA THR A 60 3.64 -6.75 20.39
C THR A 60 2.39 -6.53 19.54
N THR A 61 2.49 -5.79 18.43
CA THR A 61 1.37 -5.61 17.49
C THR A 61 1.00 -6.93 16.80
N GLN A 62 1.99 -7.64 16.25
CA GLN A 62 1.75 -8.93 15.58
C GLN A 62 1.20 -10.00 16.53
N ALA A 63 1.73 -10.05 17.77
CA ALA A 63 1.25 -10.97 18.79
C ALA A 63 -0.19 -10.68 19.23
N ARG A 64 -0.59 -9.39 19.28
CA ARG A 64 -1.96 -9.01 19.62
C ARG A 64 -2.95 -9.35 18.51
N GLU A 65 -2.60 -9.07 17.25
CA GLU A 65 -3.48 -9.33 16.10
C GLU A 65 -3.72 -10.82 15.86
N ARG A 66 -2.67 -11.64 15.99
CA ARG A 66 -2.75 -13.08 15.64
C ARG A 66 -3.03 -14.00 16.82
N LEU A 67 -2.48 -13.68 17.99
CA LEU A 67 -2.47 -14.59 19.15
C LEU A 67 -3.27 -14.03 20.33
N TYR A 68 -3.90 -12.86 20.18
CA TYR A 68 -4.66 -12.19 21.23
C TYR A 68 -3.85 -12.00 22.53
N TYR A 69 -2.51 -11.88 22.42
CA TYR A 69 -1.66 -11.66 23.58
C TYR A 69 -1.88 -10.26 24.16
N VAL A 70 -1.90 -10.21 25.49
CA VAL A 70 -2.19 -9.02 26.28
C VAL A 70 -1.02 -8.68 27.19
N ARG A 71 -0.87 -7.39 27.50
CA ARG A 71 0.10 -6.98 28.52
C ARG A 71 -0.44 -7.36 29.90
N PRO A 72 0.43 -7.72 30.87
CA PRO A 72 -0.01 -7.96 32.24
C PRO A 72 -0.75 -6.70 32.77
N GLY A 73 -2.03 -6.86 33.14
CA GLY A 73 -2.91 -5.78 33.60
C GLY A 73 -3.93 -5.25 32.57
N GLU A 74 -3.93 -5.73 31.33
CA GLU A 74 -4.89 -5.35 30.29
C GLU A 74 -6.15 -6.25 30.33
N VAL A 75 -7.34 -5.65 30.36
CA VAL A 75 -8.64 -6.36 30.41
C VAL A 75 -9.22 -6.45 28.99
N VAL A 76 -9.36 -7.67 28.45
CA VAL A 76 -9.95 -7.89 27.12
C VAL A 76 -11.45 -8.08 27.25
N TYR A 77 -12.22 -7.31 26.48
CA TYR A 77 -13.63 -7.54 26.29
C TYR A 77 -13.83 -8.34 25.00
N LEU A 78 -14.20 -9.61 25.12
CA LEU A 78 -14.64 -10.41 23.98
C LEU A 78 -16.16 -10.26 23.87
N VAL A 79 -16.64 -9.60 22.81
CA VAL A 79 -18.07 -9.52 22.51
C VAL A 79 -18.44 -10.80 21.80
N ASP A 80 -18.89 -11.80 22.57
CA ASP A 80 -19.58 -12.95 21.99
C ASP A 80 -20.98 -12.47 21.57
N ASN A 81 -21.27 -12.48 20.27
CA ASN A 81 -22.57 -12.10 19.74
C ASN A 81 -23.57 -13.24 19.95
N ASP A 82 -23.80 -13.63 21.20
CA ASP A 82 -24.91 -14.49 21.59
C ASP A 82 -26.20 -13.67 21.70
N LEU A 83 -26.48 -12.90 20.65
CA LEU A 83 -27.75 -12.18 20.53
C LEU A 83 -28.79 -13.20 20.06
N PRO A 84 -29.98 -13.25 20.69
CA PRO A 84 -31.12 -13.97 20.14
C PRO A 84 -31.30 -13.59 18.67
N PRO A 85 -31.72 -14.53 17.79
CA PRO A 85 -31.85 -14.29 16.35
C PRO A 85 -32.73 -13.07 16.02
N GLU A 86 -33.61 -12.68 16.96
CA GLU A 86 -34.45 -11.48 16.91
C GLU A 86 -33.68 -10.14 16.95
N ARG A 87 -32.46 -10.14 17.49
CA ARG A 87 -31.58 -8.96 17.62
C ARG A 87 -30.28 -9.09 16.82
N ALA A 88 -30.07 -10.21 16.14
CA ALA A 88 -28.95 -10.36 15.22
C ALA A 88 -29.08 -9.32 14.10
N PRO A 89 -28.01 -8.59 13.73
CA PRO A 89 -28.02 -7.72 12.56
C PRO A 89 -28.45 -8.55 11.34
N GLN A 90 -29.52 -8.13 10.66
CA GLN A 90 -29.96 -8.79 9.45
C GLN A 90 -28.83 -8.73 8.42
N GLU A 91 -28.47 -9.86 7.83
CA GLU A 91 -27.54 -9.88 6.71
C GLU A 91 -28.02 -8.91 5.63
N GLN A 92 -27.10 -8.07 5.14
CA GLN A 92 -27.43 -7.04 4.17
C GLN A 92 -28.13 -7.71 2.98
N ALA A 93 -29.37 -7.28 2.70
CA ALA A 93 -30.13 -7.81 1.58
C ALA A 93 -29.31 -7.69 0.30
N PRO A 94 -29.43 -8.65 -0.64
CA PRO A 94 -28.72 -8.57 -1.92
C PRO A 94 -29.01 -7.23 -2.57
N VAL A 95 -27.94 -6.49 -2.89
CA VAL A 95 -28.02 -5.20 -3.56
C VAL A 95 -28.71 -5.42 -4.90
N SER A 96 -29.82 -4.70 -5.13
CA SER A 96 -30.55 -4.79 -6.39
C SER A 96 -29.66 -4.35 -7.56
N GLU A 97 -29.69 -5.07 -8.67
CA GLU A 97 -29.01 -4.67 -9.91
C GLU A 97 -29.73 -3.51 -10.63
N ASP A 98 -30.93 -3.15 -10.17
CA ASP A 98 -31.66 -2.01 -10.68
C ASP A 98 -31.06 -0.69 -10.16
N VAL A 99 -30.63 0.15 -11.09
CA VAL A 99 -30.14 1.50 -10.79
C VAL A 99 -31.33 2.40 -10.49
N GLU A 100 -31.58 2.68 -9.21
CA GLU A 100 -32.55 3.69 -8.81
C GLU A 100 -32.00 5.10 -9.04
N GLN A 101 -32.69 5.88 -9.87
CA GLN A 101 -32.40 7.30 -10.01
C GLN A 101 -32.85 8.01 -8.74
N THR A 102 -31.89 8.37 -7.90
CA THR A 102 -32.14 9.23 -6.75
C THR A 102 -32.61 10.60 -7.26
N ARG A 103 -33.66 11.17 -6.65
CA ARG A 103 -34.20 12.51 -7.02
C ARG A 103 -33.17 13.64 -6.93
N THR A 104 -32.04 13.37 -6.31
CA THR A 104 -30.98 14.31 -6.03
C THR A 104 -29.66 13.80 -6.60
N ASP A 105 -29.21 14.48 -7.66
CA ASP A 105 -27.86 14.30 -8.19
C ASP A 105 -26.88 15.10 -7.30
N TRP A 106 -26.34 14.40 -6.31
CA TRP A 106 -25.39 14.96 -5.36
C TRP A 106 -24.12 15.48 -6.06
N MET A 107 -23.72 14.89 -7.19
CA MET A 107 -22.51 15.28 -7.91
C MET A 107 -22.72 16.64 -8.58
N THR A 108 -23.86 16.83 -9.22
CA THR A 108 -24.27 18.12 -9.76
C THR A 108 -24.44 19.17 -8.65
N GLN A 109 -25.01 18.80 -7.51
CA GLN A 109 -25.14 19.70 -6.36
C GLN A 109 -23.79 20.12 -5.77
N LEU A 110 -22.82 19.19 -5.69
CA LEU A 110 -21.46 19.48 -5.22
C LEU A 110 -20.76 20.49 -6.13
N VAL A 111 -20.79 20.25 -7.45
CA VAL A 111 -20.15 21.14 -8.42
C VAL A 111 -20.82 22.52 -8.43
N ARG A 112 -22.15 22.56 -8.33
CA ARG A 112 -22.91 23.81 -8.20
C ARG A 112 -22.51 24.57 -6.94
N SER A 113 -22.39 23.90 -5.79
CA SER A 113 -21.98 24.55 -4.54
C SER A 113 -20.59 25.18 -4.63
N VAL A 114 -19.62 24.48 -5.22
CA VAL A 114 -18.25 25.02 -5.41
C VAL A 114 -18.29 26.23 -6.36
N THR A 115 -19.08 26.15 -7.42
CA THR A 115 -19.20 27.22 -8.41
C THR A 115 -19.90 28.44 -7.84
N GLU A 116 -20.99 28.25 -7.09
CA GLU A 116 -21.71 29.32 -6.37
C GLU A 116 -20.83 29.95 -5.29
N ALA A 117 -20.05 29.16 -4.55
CA ALA A 117 -19.08 29.67 -3.59
C ALA A 117 -17.97 30.50 -4.26
N GLY A 118 -17.44 30.05 -5.40
CA GLY A 118 -16.43 30.77 -6.17
C GLY A 118 -16.94 32.04 -6.85
N LEU A 119 -18.23 32.07 -7.22
CA LEU A 119 -18.90 33.24 -7.82
C LEU A 119 -19.47 34.19 -6.77
N SER A 120 -19.51 33.81 -5.49
CA SER A 120 -19.98 34.66 -4.40
C SER A 120 -19.03 35.83 -4.20
N ALA A 121 -19.28 36.92 -4.92
CA ALA A 121 -18.59 38.19 -4.76
C ALA A 121 -19.08 38.87 -3.46
N GLY A 122 -18.49 38.46 -2.34
CA GLY A 122 -18.73 39.13 -1.05
C GLY A 122 -18.79 38.19 0.13
N VAL A 123 -17.72 37.46 0.41
CA VAL A 123 -17.47 37.02 1.79
C VAL A 123 -16.59 38.09 2.45
N THR A 124 -17.20 38.92 3.29
CA THR A 124 -16.46 39.64 4.32
C THR A 124 -15.79 38.58 5.18
N ALA A 125 -14.46 38.55 5.19
CA ALA A 125 -13.71 37.59 6.01
C ALA A 125 -14.19 37.71 7.48
N PRO A 126 -14.50 36.60 8.17
CA PRO A 126 -14.83 36.67 9.58
C PRO A 126 -13.60 37.20 10.32
N THR A 127 -13.70 38.44 10.80
CA THR A 127 -12.70 39.01 11.70
C THR A 127 -12.85 38.30 13.05
N ILE A 128 -11.89 37.45 13.37
CA ILE A 128 -11.77 36.89 14.72
C ILE A 128 -11.26 38.03 15.62
N GLY A 129 -12.14 38.55 16.49
CA GLY A 129 -11.74 39.48 17.56
C GLY A 129 -12.53 40.78 17.69
N VAL A 130 -13.53 41.06 16.83
CA VAL A 130 -14.47 42.17 17.03
C VAL A 130 -15.84 41.58 17.37
N PRO A 131 -16.43 41.89 18.54
CA PRO A 131 -17.79 41.46 18.85
C PRO A 131 -18.77 42.11 17.87
N ASP A 132 -19.70 41.30 17.36
CA ASP A 132 -20.81 41.73 16.51
C ASP A 132 -21.53 42.92 17.17
N PRO A 133 -21.89 44.01 16.45
CA PRO A 133 -22.79 44.99 17.02
C PRO A 133 -24.09 44.29 17.41
N ALA A 134 -24.42 44.35 18.70
CA ALA A 134 -25.59 43.70 19.27
C ALA A 134 -26.84 44.01 18.43
N PRO A 135 -27.71 43.02 18.17
CA PRO A 135 -28.97 43.29 17.49
C PRO A 135 -29.74 44.29 18.34
N THR A 136 -29.98 45.49 17.80
CA THR A 136 -30.91 46.44 18.41
C THR A 136 -32.27 45.76 18.46
N SER A 137 -32.68 45.38 19.67
CA SER A 137 -34.03 44.94 19.96
C SER A 137 -34.97 46.10 19.68
N THR A 138 -35.52 46.17 18.47
CA THR A 138 -36.69 46.99 18.20
C THR A 138 -37.82 46.39 19.04
N GLY A 139 -38.13 47.05 20.16
CA GLY A 139 -39.23 46.67 21.02
C GLY A 139 -40.54 46.76 20.25
N THR A 140 -41.26 45.64 20.18
CA THR A 140 -42.69 45.61 19.90
C THR A 140 -43.42 46.13 21.13
N PRO A 141 -44.19 47.22 21.06
CA PRO A 141 -45.22 47.46 22.06
C PRO A 141 -46.45 46.61 21.69
N ALA A 142 -46.87 45.77 22.63
CA ALA A 142 -48.24 45.27 22.72
C ALA A 142 -49.20 46.48 22.87
N PRO A 143 -50.51 46.42 22.52
CA PRO A 143 -51.41 45.26 22.57
C PRO A 143 -51.84 44.67 21.23
#